data_AF-A0A1X0I0D8-F1
#
_entry.id   AF-A0A1X0I0D8-F1
#
_cell.length_a   1.000
_cell.length_b   1.000
_cell.length_c   1.000
_cell.angle_alpha   90.00
_cell.angle_beta   90.00
_cell.angle_gamma   90.00
#
_symmetry.space_group_name_H-M   'P 1'
#
loop_
_entity.id
_entity.type
_entity.pdbx_description
1 polymer ?
#
loop_
_entity_poly.entity_id
_entity_poly.type
_entity_poly.pdbx_seq_one_letter_code
_entity_poly.pdbx_strand_id
1 'polypeptide(L)'
;AGRRDPALDELVGFFVNTLVLRTDLGGNPTVAEVFAQVRQRSLAAYEHQDLPFEVLVERLHPTRSLTHHPLIQVVLAWQNLPWQHSGPAAGLTLGDVQASPVPLDTQVARMDLVFSLAERWTEDGRPAGIGGA
;
A
#
# COMPACT_ATOMS: atom_id res chain seq x y z
N ALA A 1 6.25 -0.51 -5.94
CA ALA A 1 6.43 -1.42 -4.79
C ALA A 1 7.92 -1.62 -4.43
N GLY A 2 8.71 -0.53 -4.35
CA GLY A 2 10.15 -0.57 -4.03
C GLY A 2 11.07 -1.34 -4.99
N ARG A 3 10.51 -2.02 -6.00
CA ARG A 3 11.23 -2.65 -7.11
C ARG A 3 11.27 -1.70 -8.31
N ARG A 4 12.24 -0.78 -8.32
CA ARG A 4 12.44 0.15 -9.45
C ARG A 4 13.46 -0.36 -10.46
N ASP A 5 14.34 -1.25 -10.01
CA ASP A 5 15.30 -1.94 -10.86
C ASP A 5 14.70 -3.28 -11.32
N PRO A 6 14.61 -3.53 -12.64
CA PRO A 6 14.12 -4.81 -13.19
C PRO A 6 14.84 -6.04 -12.64
N ALA A 7 16.10 -5.90 -12.20
CA ALA A 7 16.84 -7.00 -11.57
C ALA A 7 16.19 -7.49 -10.25
N LEU A 8 15.30 -6.69 -9.64
CA LEU A 8 14.60 -7.03 -8.41
C LEU A 8 13.26 -7.74 -8.64
N ASP A 9 12.80 -7.87 -9.89
CA ASP A 9 11.46 -8.36 -10.21
C ASP A 9 11.28 -9.83 -9.85
N GLU A 10 12.31 -10.66 -10.07
CA GLU A 10 12.26 -12.10 -9.79
C GLU A 10 12.80 -12.49 -8.40
N LEU A 11 13.23 -11.50 -7.60
CA LEU A 11 13.80 -11.77 -6.28
C LEU A 11 12.74 -11.95 -5.21
N VAL A 12 12.99 -12.92 -4.32
CA VAL A 12 12.23 -13.07 -3.07
C VAL A 12 12.91 -12.23 -1.98
N GLY A 13 12.17 -11.29 -1.39
CA GLY A 13 12.69 -10.38 -0.38
C GLY A 13 11.67 -9.33 0.06
N PHE A 14 12.01 -8.55 1.09
CA PHE A 14 11.18 -7.46 1.60
C PHE A 14 11.54 -6.13 0.93
N PHE A 15 10.73 -5.72 -0.04
CA PHE A 15 10.96 -4.50 -0.85
C PHE A 15 9.91 -3.42 -0.60
N VAL A 16 8.94 -3.65 0.29
CA VAL A 16 7.89 -2.67 0.57
C VAL A 16 8.49 -1.53 1.37
N ASN A 17 8.39 -0.31 0.84
CA ASN A 17 8.70 0.92 1.58
C ASN A 17 7.41 1.67 1.90
N THR A 18 7.41 2.39 3.03
CA THR A 18 6.26 3.17 3.50
C THR A 18 6.51 4.66 3.32
N LEU A 19 5.65 5.34 2.56
CA LEU A 19 5.72 6.78 2.35
C LEU A 19 4.79 7.50 3.33
N VAL A 20 5.34 8.45 4.08
CA VAL A 20 4.55 9.28 5.01
C VAL A 20 3.91 10.44 4.25
N LEU A 21 2.59 10.41 4.13
CA LEU A 21 1.80 11.46 3.46
C LEU A 21 1.09 12.31 4.50
N ARG A 22 1.66 13.47 4.82
CA ARG A 22 1.02 14.44 5.72
C ARG A 22 0.05 15.30 4.93
N THR A 23 -1.20 15.40 5.37
CA THR A 23 -2.23 16.29 4.80
C THR A 23 -2.52 17.41 5.79
N ASP A 24 -2.63 18.65 5.32
CA ASP A 24 -2.99 19.80 6.14
C ASP A 24 -4.43 20.22 5.83
N LEU A 25 -5.29 20.10 6.84
CA LEU A 25 -6.72 20.42 6.78
C LEU A 25 -7.03 21.76 7.47
N GLY A 26 -6.01 22.54 7.84
CA GLY A 26 -6.17 23.88 8.37
C GLY A 26 -6.87 24.81 7.37
N GLY A 27 -7.66 25.77 7.87
CA GLY A 27 -8.29 26.78 7.03
C GLY A 27 -9.59 26.35 6.33
N ASN A 28 -10.14 25.18 6.67
CA ASN A 28 -11.39 24.65 6.11
C ASN A 28 -11.37 24.49 4.57
N PRO A 29 -10.43 23.70 4.03
CA PRO A 29 -10.33 23.48 2.60
C PRO A 29 -11.52 22.67 2.08
N THR A 30 -11.89 22.95 0.83
CA THR A 30 -12.80 22.11 0.07
C THR A 30 -12.17 20.74 -0.23
N VAL A 31 -13.01 19.75 -0.53
CA VAL A 31 -12.57 18.41 -0.92
C VAL A 31 -11.62 18.47 -2.13
N ALA A 32 -11.88 19.35 -3.10
CA ALA A 32 -11.03 19.50 -4.28
C ALA A 32 -9.62 20.01 -3.94
N GLU A 33 -9.53 20.97 -3.00
CA GLU A 33 -8.25 21.50 -2.52
C GLU A 33 -7.45 20.44 -1.77
N VAL A 34 -8.11 19.63 -0.95
CA VAL A 34 -7.45 18.49 -0.27
C VAL A 34 -6.90 17.49 -1.29
N PHE A 35 -7.66 17.14 -2.32
CA PHE A 35 -7.17 16.24 -3.38
C PHE A 35 -5.98 16.84 -4.14
N ALA A 36 -6.01 18.13 -4.45
CA ALA A 36 -4.89 18.80 -5.09
C ALA A 36 -3.62 18.75 -4.21
N GLN A 37 -3.77 19.02 -2.91
CA GLN A 37 -2.68 18.95 -1.94
C GLN A 37 -2.11 17.52 -1.82
N VAL A 38 -2.98 16.51 -1.70
CA VAL A 38 -2.57 15.10 -1.63
C VAL A 38 -1.83 14.70 -2.90
N ARG A 39 -2.35 15.04 -4.09
CA ARG A 39 -1.68 14.73 -5.36
C ARG A 39 -0.29 15.34 -5.42
N GLN A 40 -0.15 16.63 -5.11
CA GLN A 40 1.14 17.33 -5.13
C GLN A 40 2.14 16.70 -4.16
N ARG A 41 1.72 16.45 -2.90
CA ARG A 41 2.59 15.88 -1.87
C ARG A 41 2.97 14.43 -2.15
N SER A 42 2.04 13.63 -2.67
CA SER A 42 2.32 12.24 -3.07
C SER A 42 3.33 12.17 -4.21
N LEU A 43 3.20 13.03 -5.24
CA LEU A 43 4.18 13.10 -6.33
C LEU A 43 5.57 13.49 -5.82
N ALA A 44 5.67 14.50 -4.97
CA ALA A 44 6.94 14.88 -4.35
C ALA A 44 7.51 13.77 -3.45
N ALA A 45 6.66 13.05 -2.71
CA ALA A 45 7.10 11.92 -1.89
C ALA A 45 7.66 10.76 -2.75
N TYR A 46 7.09 10.53 -3.95
CA TYR A 46 7.61 9.53 -4.88
C TYR A 46 9.01 9.86 -5.42
N GLU A 47 9.40 11.13 -5.47
CA GLU A 47 10.77 11.53 -5.82
C GLU A 47 11.80 11.08 -4.76
N HIS A 48 11.35 10.86 -3.52
CA HIS A 48 12.16 10.41 -2.38
C HIS A 48 11.83 8.99 -1.92
N GLN A 49 11.17 8.19 -2.76
CA GLN A 49 10.66 6.87 -2.37
C GLN A 49 11.72 5.84 -2.01
N ASP A 50 12.99 6.11 -2.32
CA ASP A 50 14.12 5.23 -2.04
C ASP A 50 14.62 5.40 -0.58
N LEU A 51 14.16 6.42 0.14
CA LEU A 51 14.47 6.61 1.57
C LEU A 51 13.66 5.60 2.41
N PRO A 52 14.31 4.68 3.13
CA PRO A 52 13.60 3.75 4.01
C PRO A 52 12.90 4.47 5.15
N PHE A 53 11.67 4.04 5.47
CA PHE A 53 10.88 4.59 6.56
C PHE A 53 11.63 4.57 7.90
N GLU A 54 12.39 3.51 8.17
CA GLU A 54 13.14 3.33 9.41
C GLU A 54 14.21 4.40 9.59
N VAL A 55 14.87 4.80 8.50
CA VAL A 55 15.85 5.90 8.50
C VAL A 55 15.19 7.23 8.80
N LEU A 56 13.94 7.44 8.32
CA LEU A 56 13.17 8.65 8.64
C LEU A 56 12.82 8.70 10.14
N VAL A 57 12.37 7.58 10.72
CA VAL A 57 12.08 7.49 12.16
C VAL A 57 13.34 7.73 12.97
N GLU A 58 14.46 7.14 12.58
CA GLU A 58 15.76 7.38 13.21
C GLU A 58 16.13 8.86 13.15
N ARG A 59 16.02 9.53 12.00
CA ARG A 59 16.41 10.94 11.92
C ARG A 59 15.48 11.91 12.64
N LEU A 60 14.19 11.63 12.68
CA LEU A 60 13.20 12.49 13.35
C LEU A 60 13.15 12.28 14.86
N HIS A 61 13.69 11.17 15.37
CA HIS A 61 13.68 10.80 16.79
C HIS A 61 12.34 11.11 17.51
N PRO A 62 11.19 10.62 17.00
CA PRO A 62 9.92 10.84 17.68
C PRO A 62 9.91 10.14 19.05
N THR A 63 9.08 10.63 19.97
CA THR A 63 8.86 9.96 21.25
C THR A 63 8.45 8.51 21.02
N ARG A 64 9.24 7.58 21.55
CA ARG A 64 8.97 6.15 21.40
C ARG A 64 7.73 5.77 22.20
N SER A 65 6.89 4.95 21.59
CA SER A 65 5.73 4.35 22.22
C SER A 65 5.63 2.87 21.84
N LEU A 66 5.15 2.05 22.77
CA LEU A 66 4.78 0.66 22.50
C LEU A 66 3.29 0.53 22.12
N THR A 67 2.51 1.61 22.22
CA THR A 67 1.06 1.58 21.99
C THR A 67 0.66 2.02 20.59
N HIS A 68 1.55 2.65 19.83
CA HIS A 68 1.29 3.11 18.48
C HIS A 68 2.57 3.16 17.65
N HIS A 69 2.39 3.03 16.35
CA HIS A 69 3.49 3.11 15.39
C HIS A 69 4.00 4.56 15.26
N PRO A 70 5.33 4.78 15.09
CA PRO A 70 5.88 6.12 14.93
C PRO A 70 5.36 6.79 13.65
N LEU A 71 5.16 8.11 13.71
CA LEU A 71 4.79 9.01 12.60
C LEU A 71 3.39 8.79 11.98
N ILE A 72 2.94 7.55 11.82
CA ILE A 72 1.69 7.16 11.17
C ILE A 72 1.02 6.01 11.91
N GLN A 73 -0.32 6.00 11.94
CA GLN A 73 -1.13 4.93 12.53
C GLN A 73 -2.21 4.42 11.56
N VAL A 74 -2.37 5.10 10.43
CA VAL A 74 -3.29 4.75 9.34
C VAL A 74 -2.49 4.49 8.08
N VAL A 75 -2.69 3.33 7.47
CA VAL A 75 -2.02 2.93 6.23
C VAL A 75 -3.06 2.71 5.13
N LEU A 76 -2.76 3.20 3.93
CA LEU A 76 -3.47 2.85 2.70
C LEU A 76 -2.53 1.98 1.84
N ALA A 77 -2.94 0.75 1.59
CA ALA A 77 -2.30 -0.16 0.65
C ALA A 77 -3.18 -0.28 -0.59
N TRP A 78 -2.64 0.14 -1.74
CA TRP A 78 -3.31 -0.01 -3.03
C TRP A 78 -2.72 -1.20 -3.78
N GLN A 79 -3.54 -2.22 -3.98
CA GLN A 79 -3.17 -3.45 -4.67
C GLN A 79 -3.64 -3.40 -6.12
N ASN A 80 -2.71 -3.52 -7.06
CA ASN A 80 -2.98 -3.48 -8.51
C ASN A 80 -2.32 -4.67 -9.23
N LEU A 81 -2.29 -5.83 -8.58
CA LEU A 81 -1.58 -7.00 -9.11
C LEU A 81 -2.41 -7.68 -10.22
N PRO A 82 -1.81 -8.09 -11.34
CA PRO A 82 -2.53 -8.63 -12.49
C PRO A 82 -3.43 -9.84 -12.18
N TRP A 83 -3.00 -10.72 -11.27
CA TRP A 83 -3.73 -11.93 -10.87
C TRP A 83 -4.97 -11.68 -10.00
N GLN A 84 -5.10 -10.50 -9.37
CA GLN A 84 -6.24 -10.18 -8.50
C GLN A 84 -7.56 -10.08 -9.28
N HIS A 85 -7.50 -9.85 -10.59
CA HIS A 85 -8.67 -9.72 -11.47
C HIS A 85 -9.36 -11.04 -11.76
N SER A 86 -8.66 -12.16 -11.59
CA SER A 86 -9.14 -13.47 -12.02
C SER A 86 -9.49 -14.38 -10.83
N GLY A 87 -9.28 -13.90 -9.60
CA GLY A 87 -9.52 -14.63 -8.36
C GLY A 87 -8.24 -14.95 -7.58
N PRO A 88 -8.35 -15.32 -6.30
CA PRO A 88 -7.22 -15.42 -5.36
C PRO A 88 -6.16 -16.49 -5.70
N ALA A 89 -6.45 -17.41 -6.63
CA ALA A 89 -5.48 -18.38 -7.17
C ALA A 89 -5.24 -18.22 -8.67
N ALA A 90 -5.90 -17.26 -9.31
CA ALA A 90 -5.90 -17.18 -10.76
C ALA A 90 -4.58 -16.56 -11.24
N GLY A 91 -3.87 -17.31 -12.08
CA GLY A 91 -2.49 -17.03 -12.46
C GLY A 91 -1.48 -17.99 -11.83
N LEU A 92 -1.85 -18.69 -10.75
CA LEU A 92 -1.04 -19.78 -10.21
C LEU A 92 -1.39 -21.09 -10.94
N THR A 93 -0.55 -21.50 -11.89
CA THR A 93 -0.70 -22.80 -12.58
C THR A 93 0.23 -23.82 -11.92
N LEU A 94 -0.36 -24.84 -11.29
CA LEU A 94 0.37 -25.92 -10.63
C LEU A 94 0.14 -27.25 -11.35
N GLY A 95 0.21 -27.23 -12.69
CA GLY A 95 -0.11 -28.39 -13.52
C GLY A 95 -1.58 -28.80 -13.37
N ASP A 96 -1.81 -30.04 -12.92
CA ASP A 96 -3.12 -30.63 -12.67
C ASP A 96 -3.69 -30.30 -11.27
N VAL A 97 -2.93 -29.61 -10.42
CA VAL A 97 -3.33 -29.27 -9.06
C VAL A 97 -4.23 -28.04 -9.04
N GLN A 98 -5.40 -28.19 -8.42
CA GLN A 98 -6.29 -27.08 -8.07
C GLN A 98 -5.88 -26.49 -6.72
N ALA A 99 -5.65 -25.18 -6.67
CA ALA A 99 -5.33 -24.45 -5.44
C ALA A 99 -6.51 -23.56 -5.03
N SER A 100 -6.82 -23.56 -3.74
CA SER A 100 -7.75 -22.60 -3.13
C SER A 100 -7.05 -21.85 -2.00
N PRO A 101 -7.30 -20.54 -1.85
CA PRO A 101 -6.73 -19.78 -0.74
C PRO A 101 -7.33 -20.26 0.58
N VAL A 102 -6.49 -20.32 1.61
CA VAL A 102 -6.92 -20.50 3.00
C VAL A 102 -6.70 -19.17 3.72
N PRO A 103 -7.76 -18.52 4.23
CA PRO A 103 -7.61 -17.28 4.98
C PRO A 103 -6.73 -17.50 6.21
N LEU A 104 -5.77 -16.60 6.43
CA LEU A 104 -4.94 -16.58 7.63
C LEU A 104 -5.42 -15.46 8.55
N ASP A 105 -5.86 -15.83 9.75
CA ASP A 105 -6.05 -14.85 10.83
C ASP A 105 -4.75 -14.74 11.62
N THR A 106 -4.10 -13.59 11.51
CA THR A 106 -2.83 -13.34 12.18
C THR A 106 -3.00 -12.91 13.63
N GLN A 107 -4.23 -12.53 14.04
CA GLN A 107 -4.57 -12.01 15.37
C GLN A 107 -3.66 -10.87 15.89
N VAL A 108 -2.96 -10.19 14.98
CA VAL A 108 -2.07 -9.08 15.31
C VAL A 108 -2.42 -7.85 14.47
N ALA A 109 -2.61 -6.72 15.15
CA ALA A 109 -2.72 -5.42 14.51
C ALA A 109 -1.37 -4.70 14.62
N ARG A 110 -0.75 -4.37 13.49
CA ARG A 110 0.52 -3.61 13.43
C ARG A 110 0.31 -2.10 13.38
N MET A 111 -0.90 -1.67 13.02
CA MET A 111 -1.34 -0.29 12.85
C MET A 111 -2.76 -0.19 13.41
N ASP A 112 -3.19 1.01 13.79
CA ASP A 112 -4.55 1.25 14.28
C ASP A 112 -5.57 1.00 13.17
N LEU A 113 -5.24 1.37 11.92
CA LEU A 113 -6.09 1.15 10.76
C LEU A 113 -5.29 0.87 9.49
N VAL A 114 -5.69 -0.16 8.75
CA VAL A 114 -5.13 -0.49 7.43
C VAL A 114 -6.27 -0.59 6.42
N PHE A 115 -6.28 0.32 5.45
CA PHE A 115 -7.12 0.21 4.26
C PHE A 115 -6.35 -0.57 3.19
N SER A 116 -6.73 -1.83 2.97
CA SER A 116 -6.26 -2.66 1.85
C SER A 116 -7.31 -2.57 0.74
N LEU A 117 -6.99 -1.88 -0.35
CA LEU A 117 -7.92 -1.64 -1.46
C LEU A 117 -7.34 -2.11 -2.78
N ALA A 118 -8.19 -2.62 -3.67
CA ALA A 118 -7.84 -2.98 -5.05
C ALA A 118 -8.84 -2.41 -6.04
N GLU A 119 -8.36 -2.13 -7.25
CA GLU A 119 -9.23 -1.89 -8.39
C GLU A 119 -9.89 -3.19 -8.83
N ARG A 120 -11.18 -3.11 -9.13
CA ARG A 120 -11.94 -4.20 -9.72
C ARG A 120 -12.09 -3.92 -11.20
N TRP A 121 -11.95 -4.95 -12.00
CA TRP A 121 -12.09 -4.88 -13.43
C TRP A 121 -13.07 -5.96 -13.87
N THR A 122 -13.85 -5.67 -14.91
CA THR A 122 -14.70 -6.67 -15.57
C THR A 122 -13.86 -7.62 -16.41
N GLU A 123 -14.43 -8.76 -16.82
CA GLU A 123 -13.74 -9.73 -17.70
C GLU A 123 -13.28 -9.12 -19.03
N ASP A 124 -14.01 -8.13 -19.54
CA ASP A 124 -13.67 -7.37 -20.74
C ASP A 124 -12.76 -6.15 -20.47
N GLY A 125 -12.17 -6.07 -19.28
CA GLY A 125 -11.13 -5.10 -18.95
C GLY A 125 -11.62 -3.67 -18.68
N ARG A 126 -12.92 -3.48 -18.36
CA ARG A 126 -13.46 -2.17 -17.97
C ARG A 126 -13.37 -1.95 -16.45
N PRO A 127 -13.21 -0.70 -15.98
CA PRO A 127 -13.25 -0.41 -14.55
C PRO A 127 -14.58 -0.81 -13.93
N ALA A 128 -14.52 -1.59 -12.84
CA ALA A 128 -15.67 -2.09 -12.07
C ALA A 128 -15.70 -1.55 -10.63
N GLY A 129 -14.92 -0.50 -10.35
CA GLY A 129 -14.88 0.17 -9.04
C GLY A 129 -13.72 -0.27 -8.15
N ILE A 130 -13.83 0.00 -6.86
CA ILE A 130 -12.79 -0.24 -5.84
C ILE A 130 -13.40 -1.10 -4.73
N GLY A 131 -12.67 -2.11 -4.27
CA GLY A 131 -13.09 -2.97 -3.15
C GLY A 131 -11.96 -3.27 -2.18
N GLY A 132 -12.27 -3.95 -1.08
CA GLY A 132 -11.26 -4.50 -0.19
C GLY A 132 -10.43 -5.55 -0.91
N ALA A 133 -9.10 -5.46 -0.77
CA ALA A 133 -8.12 -6.40 -1.33
C ALA A 133 -7.70 -7.46 -0.32
#